data_AF-A0A6V7Q643-F1
#
_entry.id   AF-A0A6V7Q643-F1
#
_cell.length_a   1.000
_cell.length_b   1.000
_cell.length_c   1.000
_cell.angle_alpha   90.00
_cell.angle_beta   90.00
_cell.angle_gamma   90.00
#
_symmetry.space_group_name_H-M   'P 1'
#
loop_
_entity.id
_entity.type
_entity.pdbx_description
1 polymer ?
#
loop_
_entity_poly.entity_id
_entity_poly.type
_entity_poly.pdbx_seq_one_letter_code
_entity_poly.pdbx_strand_id
1 'polypeptide(L)'
;MASRVLLFALLTLVLSQAIASDPSPLQDFCVADMNSPVFVNGLVCKNPNFTTPEDFFFKGLDQPGNTMNKLGFNANLVNAMALPGLNTLGISLARLDFAPYGLNPPHTHPRATEVFTVVEGTFYVGFVTSNPENKLFSKVLNKGDVFVFPEGLIHFQFNVGRQVALAFQVSVVRILA
;
A
#
# COMPACT_ATOMS: atom_id res chain seq x y z
N MET A 1 22.41 -40.38 20.34
CA MET A 1 22.93 -39.05 19.92
C MET A 1 22.16 -38.50 18.72
N ALA A 2 21.96 -39.26 17.64
CA ALA A 2 21.21 -38.83 16.45
C ALA A 2 19.79 -38.27 16.72
N SER A 3 19.01 -38.91 17.60
CA SER A 3 17.65 -38.45 17.95
C SER A 3 17.61 -37.06 18.60
N ARG A 4 18.61 -36.72 19.43
CA ARG A 4 18.70 -35.38 20.04
C ARG A 4 19.11 -34.33 19.01
N VAL A 5 20.00 -34.67 18.08
CA VAL A 5 20.40 -33.78 16.97
C VAL A 5 19.22 -33.49 16.04
N LEU A 6 18.42 -34.52 15.70
CA LEU A 6 17.18 -34.38 14.92
C LEU A 6 16.15 -33.49 15.62
N LEU A 7 15.96 -33.66 16.94
CA LEU A 7 15.04 -32.82 17.72
C LEU A 7 15.50 -31.36 17.75
N PHE A 8 16.80 -31.11 17.95
CA PHE A 8 17.37 -29.76 17.91
C PHE A 8 17.22 -29.12 16.52
N ALA A 9 17.46 -29.87 15.44
CA ALA A 9 17.29 -29.39 14.07
C ALA A 9 15.82 -29.02 13.76
N LEU A 10 14.86 -29.85 14.20
CA LEU A 10 13.44 -29.54 14.07
C LEU A 10 13.06 -28.29 14.86
N LEU A 11 13.57 -28.15 16.09
CA LEU A 11 13.29 -26.99 16.95
C LEU A 11 13.82 -25.70 16.32
N THR A 12 15.04 -25.72 15.75
CA THR A 12 15.61 -24.56 15.05
C THR A 12 14.84 -24.17 13.80
N LEU A 13 14.25 -25.14 13.08
CA LEU A 13 13.46 -24.89 11.87
C LEU A 13 12.08 -24.31 12.19
N VAL A 14 11.48 -24.72 13.32
CA VAL A 14 10.21 -24.15 13.80
C VAL A 14 10.40 -22.72 14.31
N LEU A 15 11.57 -22.40 14.88
CA LEU A 15 11.90 -21.06 15.38
C LEU A 15 12.31 -20.06 14.29
N SER A 16 12.65 -20.53 13.08
CA SER A 16 13.10 -19.68 11.97
C SER A 16 11.96 -19.20 11.06
N GLN A 17 10.85 -18.72 11.65
CA GLN A 17 9.80 -18.07 10.87
C GLN A 17 10.26 -16.66 10.50
N ALA A 18 10.54 -16.44 9.21
CA ALA A 18 10.86 -15.11 8.70
C ALA A 18 9.57 -14.30 8.55
N ILE A 19 9.49 -13.14 9.21
CA ILE A 19 8.42 -12.17 8.99
C ILE A 19 8.78 -11.38 7.73
N ALA A 20 8.05 -11.59 6.65
CA ALA A 20 8.28 -10.94 5.34
C ALA A 20 7.48 -9.65 5.14
N SER A 21 6.84 -9.14 6.19
CA SER A 21 5.97 -7.96 6.21
C SER A 21 6.50 -6.91 7.18
N ASP A 22 5.90 -5.71 7.15
CA ASP A 22 6.27 -4.62 8.06
C ASP A 22 6.17 -5.09 9.52
N PRO A 23 7.23 -4.91 10.33
CA PRO A 23 7.20 -5.24 11.74
C PRO A 23 6.09 -4.47 12.46
N SER A 24 5.46 -5.11 13.45
CA SER A 24 4.56 -4.40 14.35
C SER A 24 5.30 -3.27 15.08
N PRO A 25 4.66 -2.12 15.32
CA PRO A 25 5.27 -1.05 16.08
C PRO A 25 5.57 -1.51 17.52
N LEU A 26 6.71 -1.08 18.05
CA LEU A 26 7.16 -1.41 19.42
C LEU A 26 6.80 -0.32 20.45
N GLN A 27 6.19 0.76 19.99
CA GLN A 27 5.78 1.93 20.77
C GLN A 27 4.62 2.63 20.03
N ASP A 28 3.99 3.62 20.68
CA ASP A 28 2.81 4.32 20.13
C ASP A 28 3.03 4.95 18.76
N PHE A 29 4.20 5.57 18.55
CA PHE A 29 4.57 6.16 17.26
C PHE A 29 6.09 6.20 17.07
N CYS A 30 6.52 6.27 15.80
CA CYS A 30 7.93 6.35 15.42
C CYS A 30 8.09 7.26 14.20
N VAL A 31 7.84 8.57 14.37
CA VAL A 31 7.91 9.55 13.26
C VAL A 31 9.25 9.45 12.54
N ALA A 32 9.25 9.30 11.22
CA ALA A 32 10.48 9.20 10.44
C ALA A 32 11.35 10.47 10.55
N ASP A 33 12.63 10.29 10.85
CA ASP A 33 13.67 11.29 10.74
C ASP A 33 14.22 11.32 9.31
N MET A 34 13.69 12.25 8.52
CA MET A 34 14.03 12.42 7.10
C MET A 34 15.47 12.92 6.87
N ASN A 35 16.18 13.34 7.93
CA ASN A 35 17.55 13.86 7.84
C ASN A 35 18.60 12.84 8.32
N SER A 36 18.16 11.67 8.82
CA SER A 36 19.09 10.68 9.35
C SER A 36 19.92 10.05 8.22
N PRO A 37 21.26 9.98 8.35
CA PRO A 37 22.12 9.31 7.37
C PRO A 37 22.15 7.78 7.56
N VAL A 38 21.49 7.27 8.60
CA VAL A 38 21.56 5.85 9.00
C VAL A 38 20.54 5.04 8.19
N PHE A 39 21.01 3.95 7.58
CA PHE A 39 20.18 3.03 6.81
C PHE A 39 19.73 1.84 7.68
N VAL A 40 18.42 1.64 7.78
CA VAL A 40 17.78 0.54 8.51
C VAL A 40 16.61 -0.02 7.70
N ASN A 41 16.02 -1.13 8.13
CA ASN A 41 14.73 -1.56 7.60
C ASN A 41 13.64 -0.55 8.04
N GLY A 42 13.01 0.13 7.10
CA GLY A 42 12.12 1.26 7.37
C GLY A 42 12.88 2.59 7.44
N LEU A 43 12.47 3.47 8.36
CA LEU A 43 13.10 4.78 8.57
C LEU A 43 13.48 4.96 10.05
N VAL A 44 14.63 5.59 10.29
CA VAL A 44 15.06 5.98 11.64
C VAL A 44 14.04 6.94 12.23
N CYS A 45 13.79 6.84 13.53
CA CYS A 45 12.78 7.66 14.18
C CYS A 45 13.36 8.93 14.81
N LYS A 46 12.64 10.03 14.65
CA LYS A 46 12.85 11.29 15.35
C LYS A 46 12.64 11.10 16.84
N ASN A 47 13.36 11.87 17.66
CA ASN A 47 13.16 11.87 19.11
C ASN A 47 11.71 12.31 19.44
N PRO A 48 10.94 11.52 20.20
CA PRO A 48 9.52 11.80 20.48
C PRO A 48 9.28 13.12 21.21
N ASN A 49 10.26 13.64 21.95
CA ASN A 49 10.16 14.94 22.63
C ASN A 49 10.10 16.13 21.67
N PHE A 50 10.49 15.95 20.40
CA PHE A 50 10.43 16.98 19.37
C PHE A 50 9.28 16.77 18.39
N THR A 51 8.44 15.75 18.63
CA THR A 51 7.31 15.43 17.77
C THR A 51 6.19 16.46 17.94
N THR A 52 5.56 16.85 16.84
CA THR A 52 4.44 17.81 16.84
C THR A 52 3.26 17.26 16.03
N PRO A 53 2.06 17.85 16.14
CA PRO A 53 0.92 17.44 15.31
C PRO A 53 1.18 17.51 13.80
N GLU A 54 2.06 18.40 13.36
CA GLU A 54 2.44 18.53 11.94
C GLU A 54 3.16 17.28 11.41
N ASP A 55 3.82 16.50 12.27
CA ASP A 55 4.47 15.23 11.89
C ASP A 55 3.42 14.15 11.50
N PHE A 56 2.16 14.34 11.90
CA PHE A 56 1.02 13.43 11.62
C PHE A 56 -0.01 14.04 10.66
N PHE A 57 0.28 15.20 10.08
CA PHE A 57 -0.64 15.92 9.21
C PHE A 57 -0.14 15.98 7.77
N PHE A 58 -1.02 15.70 6.81
CA PHE A 58 -0.76 15.86 5.39
C PHE A 58 -1.90 16.65 4.74
N LYS A 59 -1.56 17.65 3.93
CA LYS A 59 -2.51 18.50 3.19
C LYS A 59 -2.30 18.37 1.68
N GLY A 60 -3.34 18.70 0.90
CA GLY A 60 -3.26 18.76 -0.57
C GLY A 60 -3.94 17.60 -1.29
N LEU A 61 -4.48 16.60 -0.57
CA LEU A 61 -5.31 15.55 -1.18
C LEU A 61 -6.71 16.05 -1.58
N ASP A 62 -7.07 17.28 -1.26
CA ASP A 62 -8.24 17.97 -1.79
C ASP A 62 -8.06 18.35 -3.27
N GLN A 63 -6.81 18.56 -3.71
CA GLN A 63 -6.49 18.98 -5.07
C GLN A 63 -6.33 17.77 -6.01
N PRO A 64 -6.91 17.80 -7.22
CA PRO A 64 -6.72 16.73 -8.20
C PRO A 64 -5.29 16.74 -8.77
N GLY A 65 -4.75 15.54 -8.99
CA GLY A 65 -3.50 15.34 -9.73
C GLY A 65 -3.61 15.67 -11.21
N ASN A 66 -2.48 15.92 -11.87
CA ASN A 66 -2.46 16.23 -13.31
C ASN A 66 -2.63 14.96 -14.17
N THR A 67 -3.80 14.82 -14.78
CA THR A 67 -4.14 13.71 -15.69
C THR A 67 -3.91 14.03 -17.17
N MET A 68 -3.31 15.18 -17.52
CA MET A 68 -2.94 15.52 -18.91
C MET A 68 -1.67 14.76 -19.36
N ASN A 69 -1.77 13.43 -19.38
CA ASN A 69 -0.72 12.53 -19.80
C ASN A 69 -1.31 11.37 -20.61
N LYS A 70 -0.44 10.53 -21.21
CA LYS A 70 -0.87 9.44 -22.11
C LYS A 70 -1.80 8.41 -21.46
N LEU A 71 -1.72 8.27 -20.14
CA LEU A 71 -2.53 7.32 -19.38
C LEU A 71 -3.84 7.94 -18.90
N GLY A 72 -3.96 9.28 -18.90
CA GLY A 72 -5.11 9.95 -18.30
C GLY A 72 -5.21 9.71 -16.80
N PHE A 73 -4.10 9.44 -16.11
CA PHE A 73 -4.07 8.98 -14.72
C PHE A 73 -3.00 9.70 -13.92
N ASN A 74 -3.28 9.98 -12.65
CA ASN A 74 -2.31 10.48 -11.69
C ASN A 74 -2.55 9.86 -10.31
N ALA A 75 -1.45 9.59 -9.59
CA ALA A 75 -1.48 9.13 -8.21
C ALA A 75 -0.70 10.10 -7.33
N ASN A 76 -1.37 10.64 -6.31
CA ASN A 76 -0.74 11.42 -5.24
C ASN A 76 -0.55 10.50 -4.02
N LEU A 77 0.70 10.04 -3.82
CA LEU A 77 1.06 9.04 -2.83
C LEU A 77 1.39 9.68 -1.47
N VAL A 78 0.83 9.10 -0.41
CA VAL A 78 1.08 9.47 0.99
C VAL A 78 1.58 8.25 1.74
N ASN A 79 2.90 8.05 1.68
CA ASN A 79 3.63 7.04 2.45
C ASN A 79 4.47 7.71 3.56
N ALA A 80 5.27 6.94 4.28
CA ALA A 80 6.12 7.45 5.37
C ALA A 80 7.16 8.52 4.94
N MET A 81 7.44 8.65 3.63
CA MET A 81 8.30 9.74 3.12
C MET A 81 7.54 11.07 2.99
N ALA A 82 6.24 11.01 2.70
CA ALA A 82 5.38 12.18 2.54
C ALA A 82 4.69 12.59 3.86
N LEU A 83 4.34 11.60 4.69
CA LEU A 83 3.75 11.77 6.01
C LEU A 83 4.57 10.95 7.02
N PRO A 84 5.61 11.56 7.63
CA PRO A 84 6.56 10.87 8.52
C PRO A 84 5.92 10.09 9.67
N GLY A 85 4.76 10.53 10.17
CA GLY A 85 3.97 9.83 11.18
C GLY A 85 3.46 8.46 10.77
N LEU A 86 3.47 8.09 9.48
CA LEU A 86 3.09 6.75 9.01
C LEU A 86 4.17 5.69 9.25
N ASN A 87 5.40 6.08 9.57
CA ASN A 87 6.49 5.14 9.79
C ASN A 87 6.12 4.16 10.92
N THR A 88 6.39 2.87 10.69
CA THR A 88 6.04 1.71 11.54
C THR A 88 4.56 1.36 11.67
N LEU A 89 3.63 2.12 11.08
CA LEU A 89 2.18 1.88 11.24
C LEU A 89 1.58 0.90 10.22
N GLY A 90 2.37 0.43 9.24
CA GLY A 90 1.95 -0.58 8.26
C GLY A 90 0.86 -0.14 7.29
N ILE A 91 0.64 1.17 7.13
CA ILE A 91 -0.37 1.73 6.22
C ILE A 91 0.19 2.89 5.40
N SER A 92 -0.37 3.06 4.21
CA SER A 92 -0.18 4.24 3.36
C SER A 92 -1.47 4.54 2.59
N LEU A 93 -1.57 5.76 2.08
CA LEU A 93 -2.75 6.25 1.35
C LEU A 93 -2.31 6.78 0.00
N ALA A 94 -3.19 6.73 -1.00
CA ALA A 94 -3.04 7.55 -2.20
C ALA A 94 -4.39 8.08 -2.68
N ARG A 95 -4.38 9.31 -3.19
CA ARG A 95 -5.44 9.86 -4.03
C ARG A 95 -5.14 9.50 -5.48
N LEU A 96 -6.17 9.07 -6.20
CA LEU A 96 -6.07 8.66 -7.58
C LEU A 96 -7.07 9.46 -8.42
N ASP A 97 -6.58 10.19 -9.41
CA ASP A 97 -7.38 10.96 -10.33
C ASP A 97 -7.28 10.37 -11.74
N PHE A 98 -8.43 10.23 -12.40
CA PHE A 98 -8.54 9.68 -13.74
C PHE A 98 -9.31 10.65 -14.64
N ALA A 99 -8.72 11.01 -15.77
CA ALA A 99 -9.43 11.60 -16.90
C ALA A 99 -10.50 10.64 -17.44
N PRO A 100 -11.44 11.09 -18.28
CA PRO A 100 -12.31 10.19 -19.03
C PRO A 100 -11.48 9.12 -19.75
N TYR A 101 -11.81 7.84 -19.57
CA TYR A 101 -11.05 6.72 -20.12
C TYR A 101 -9.58 6.64 -19.66
N GLY A 102 -9.27 7.23 -18.51
CA GLY A 102 -7.96 7.10 -17.86
C GLY A 102 -7.70 5.69 -17.35
N LEU A 103 -6.44 5.26 -17.39
CA LEU A 103 -5.97 3.93 -17.03
C LEU A 103 -4.82 4.02 -16.04
N ASN A 104 -4.96 3.38 -14.89
CA ASN A 104 -3.82 2.94 -14.10
C ASN A 104 -3.44 1.54 -14.63
N PRO A 105 -2.32 1.41 -15.35
CA PRO A 105 -1.98 0.19 -16.08
C PRO A 105 -1.75 -1.00 -15.13
N PRO A 106 -1.71 -2.24 -15.65
CA PRO A 106 -1.35 -3.41 -14.87
C PRO A 106 -0.05 -3.21 -14.08
N HIS A 107 -0.12 -3.31 -12.75
CA HIS A 107 0.99 -3.12 -11.82
C HIS A 107 0.82 -4.03 -10.58
N THR A 108 1.78 -3.98 -9.66
CA THR A 108 1.76 -4.78 -8.41
C THR A 108 2.25 -3.96 -7.23
N HIS A 109 1.77 -4.33 -6.04
CA HIS A 109 2.31 -3.91 -4.76
C HIS A 109 2.97 -5.11 -4.08
N PRO A 110 4.31 -5.26 -4.16
CA PRO A 110 4.98 -6.50 -3.78
C PRO A 110 4.99 -6.79 -2.28
N ARG A 111 4.53 -5.85 -1.45
CA ARG A 111 4.55 -5.94 0.02
C ARG A 111 3.26 -5.41 0.66
N ALA A 112 2.20 -5.15 -0.12
CA ALA A 112 0.99 -4.56 0.44
C ALA A 112 -0.26 -5.06 -0.27
N THR A 113 -1.29 -5.34 0.51
CA THR A 113 -2.67 -5.45 0.02
C THR A 113 -3.22 -4.04 -0.16
N GLU A 114 -4.02 -3.82 -1.20
CA GLU A 114 -4.67 -2.53 -1.46
C GLU A 114 -6.19 -2.64 -1.27
N VAL A 115 -6.77 -1.64 -0.60
CA VAL A 115 -8.21 -1.41 -0.56
C VAL A 115 -8.52 -0.14 -1.35
N PHE A 116 -9.27 -0.29 -2.44
CA PHE A 116 -9.64 0.78 -3.36
C PHE A 116 -11.10 1.19 -3.16
N THR A 117 -11.34 2.47 -2.90
CA THR A 117 -12.67 3.04 -2.64
C THR A 117 -13.01 4.11 -3.67
N VAL A 118 -14.14 3.96 -4.36
CA VAL A 118 -14.60 4.93 -5.35
C VAL A 118 -15.28 6.11 -4.65
N VAL A 119 -14.75 7.32 -4.87
CA VAL A 119 -15.38 8.56 -4.38
C VAL A 119 -16.28 9.16 -5.45
N GLU A 120 -15.84 9.16 -6.70
CA GLU A 120 -16.59 9.71 -7.85
C GLU A 120 -16.28 8.92 -9.14
N GLY A 121 -17.27 8.81 -10.02
CA GLY A 121 -17.14 8.13 -11.31
C GLY A 121 -17.47 6.63 -11.29
N THR A 122 -17.05 5.94 -12.35
CA THR A 122 -17.30 4.51 -12.57
C THR A 122 -16.03 3.84 -13.08
N PHE A 123 -15.61 2.77 -12.41
CA PHE A 123 -14.33 2.11 -12.67
C PHE A 123 -14.53 0.66 -13.07
N TYR A 124 -13.88 0.21 -14.14
CA TYR A 124 -13.62 -1.21 -14.36
C TYR A 124 -12.27 -1.56 -13.74
N VAL A 125 -12.29 -2.43 -12.74
CA VAL A 125 -11.08 -2.85 -12.01
C VAL A 125 -10.90 -4.35 -12.09
N GLY A 126 -9.68 -4.82 -11.85
CA GLY A 126 -9.47 -6.25 -11.62
C GLY A 126 -8.04 -6.61 -11.24
N PHE A 127 -7.87 -7.85 -10.76
CA PHE A 127 -6.57 -8.48 -10.53
C PHE A 127 -6.52 -9.87 -11.16
N VAL A 128 -5.30 -10.35 -11.39
CA VAL A 128 -5.03 -11.67 -11.97
C VAL A 128 -4.40 -12.57 -10.92
N THR A 129 -4.92 -13.79 -10.75
CA THR A 129 -4.30 -14.78 -9.84
C THR A 129 -2.94 -15.22 -10.35
N SER A 130 -2.13 -15.81 -9.47
CA SER A 130 -0.85 -16.41 -9.85
C SER A 130 -1.03 -17.61 -10.82
N ASN A 131 0.10 -18.05 -11.38
CA ASN A 131 0.23 -19.31 -12.12
C ASN A 131 -0.27 -20.49 -11.25
N PRO A 132 -0.94 -21.51 -11.84
CA PRO A 132 -1.16 -21.69 -13.28
C PRO A 132 -2.40 -21.04 -13.88
N GLU A 133 -3.41 -20.70 -13.09
CA GLU A 133 -4.71 -20.30 -13.62
C GLU A 133 -4.67 -18.95 -14.32
N ASN A 134 -3.86 -18.00 -13.83
CA ASN A 134 -3.82 -16.62 -14.32
C ASN A 134 -5.22 -16.03 -14.53
N LYS A 135 -6.13 -16.31 -13.59
CA LYS A 135 -7.55 -15.99 -13.70
C LYS A 135 -7.78 -14.52 -13.38
N LEU A 136 -8.49 -13.82 -14.26
CA LEU A 136 -8.95 -12.45 -14.02
C LEU A 136 -10.18 -12.45 -13.10
N PHE A 137 -10.08 -11.69 -12.00
CA PHE A 137 -11.21 -11.27 -11.18
C PHE A 137 -11.44 -9.78 -11.43
N SER A 138 -12.61 -9.42 -11.96
CA SER A 138 -12.92 -8.04 -12.31
C SER A 138 -14.35 -7.63 -11.97
N LYS A 139 -14.55 -6.32 -11.81
CA LYS A 139 -15.85 -5.74 -11.48
C LYS A 139 -15.93 -4.28 -11.99
N VAL A 140 -17.13 -3.85 -12.35
CA VAL A 140 -17.44 -2.43 -12.52
C VAL A 140 -17.93 -1.88 -11.18
N LEU A 141 -17.25 -0.86 -10.67
CA LEU A 141 -17.51 -0.17 -9.41
C LEU A 141 -18.11 1.21 -9.69
N ASN A 142 -19.03 1.64 -8.82
CA ASN A 142 -19.63 2.97 -8.80
C ASN A 142 -19.25 3.70 -7.51
N LYS A 143 -19.63 4.98 -7.41
CA LYS A 143 -19.46 5.79 -6.20
C LYS A 143 -19.91 5.05 -4.93
N GLY A 144 -19.01 4.95 -3.95
CA GLY A 144 -19.21 4.26 -2.68
C GLY A 144 -18.81 2.78 -2.67
N ASP A 145 -18.58 2.18 -3.84
CA ASP A 145 -18.12 0.79 -3.92
C ASP A 145 -16.64 0.67 -3.51
N VAL A 146 -16.31 -0.51 -2.97
CA VAL A 146 -14.96 -0.86 -2.51
C VAL A 146 -14.52 -2.16 -3.18
N PHE A 147 -13.23 -2.27 -3.51
CA PHE A 147 -12.61 -3.48 -4.05
C PHE A 147 -11.23 -3.70 -3.45
N VAL A 148 -10.86 -4.97 -3.24
CA VAL A 148 -9.58 -5.35 -2.62
C VAL A 148 -8.66 -5.98 -3.67
N PHE A 149 -7.40 -5.56 -3.69
CA PHE A 149 -6.34 -6.17 -4.49
C PHE A 149 -5.37 -6.88 -3.54
N PRO A 150 -5.28 -8.23 -3.60
CA PRO A 150 -4.37 -8.98 -2.75
C PRO A 150 -2.90 -8.62 -3.02
N GLU A 151 -2.09 -8.68 -1.97
CA GLU A 151 -0.65 -8.43 -2.01
C GLU A 151 0.05 -9.19 -3.14
N GLY A 152 0.92 -8.48 -3.87
CA GLY A 152 1.76 -9.04 -4.92
C GLY A 152 1.04 -9.35 -6.24
N LEU A 153 -0.29 -9.39 -6.28
CA LEU A 153 -1.02 -9.71 -7.51
C LEU A 153 -1.05 -8.55 -8.50
N ILE A 154 -0.95 -8.88 -9.79
CA ILE A 154 -1.06 -7.90 -10.87
C ILE A 154 -2.50 -7.41 -10.93
N HIS A 155 -2.70 -6.10 -10.91
CA HIS A 155 -4.01 -5.46 -10.94
C HIS A 155 -4.01 -4.13 -11.68
N PHE A 156 -5.20 -3.62 -12.02
CA PHE A 156 -5.40 -2.39 -12.77
C PHE A 156 -6.71 -1.70 -12.39
N GLN A 157 -6.83 -0.42 -12.73
CA GLN A 157 -8.07 0.34 -12.63
C GLN A 157 -8.26 1.19 -13.90
N PHE A 158 -9.46 1.17 -14.45
CA PHE A 158 -9.80 1.88 -15.67
C PHE A 158 -11.08 2.68 -15.48
N ASN A 159 -11.04 3.99 -15.72
CA ASN A 159 -12.24 4.82 -15.71
C ASN A 159 -13.05 4.55 -16.98
N VAL A 160 -14.16 3.81 -16.88
CA VAL A 160 -15.05 3.54 -18.03
C VAL A 160 -16.01 4.69 -18.33
N GLY A 161 -16.02 5.72 -17.48
CA GLY A 161 -16.87 6.89 -17.59
C GLY A 161 -16.36 7.93 -18.59
N ARG A 162 -17.29 8.80 -19.02
CA ARG A 162 -17.01 9.98 -19.87
C ARG A 162 -16.61 11.23 -19.07
N GLN A 163 -16.58 11.13 -17.76
CA GLN A 163 -16.25 12.22 -16.85
C GLN A 163 -14.96 11.88 -16.10
N VAL A 164 -14.35 12.88 -15.46
CA VAL A 164 -13.26 12.65 -14.52
C VAL A 164 -13.76 11.77 -13.36
N ALA A 165 -12.87 10.97 -12.81
CA ALA A 165 -13.18 10.05 -11.72
C ALA A 165 -12.10 10.12 -10.63
N LEU A 166 -12.51 9.86 -9.39
CA LEU A 166 -11.69 9.99 -8.18
C LEU A 166 -11.86 8.74 -7.32
N ALA A 167 -10.74 8.19 -6.87
CA ALA A 167 -10.70 7.13 -5.88
C ALA A 167 -9.62 7.40 -4.82
N PHE A 168 -9.81 6.81 -3.64
CA PHE A 168 -8.73 6.67 -2.66
C PHE A 168 -8.36 5.20 -2.55
N GLN A 169 -7.06 4.94 -2.45
CA GLN A 169 -6.55 3.63 -2.08
C GLN A 169 -5.81 3.69 -0.75
N VAL A 170 -6.03 2.70 0.11
CA VAL A 170 -5.22 2.45 1.29
C VAL A 170 -4.45 1.17 1.06
N SER A 171 -3.13 1.24 1.12
CA SER A 171 -2.27 0.06 1.07
C SER A 171 -1.89 -0.33 2.49
N VAL A 172 -2.15 -1.59 2.84
CA VAL A 172 -1.84 -2.17 4.15
C VAL A 172 -0.72 -3.19 3.96
N VAL A 173 0.38 -2.95 4.64
CA VAL A 173 1.46 -3.93 4.78
C VAL A 173 1.14 -4.73 6.03
N ARG A 174 0.63 -5.96 5.88
CA ARG A 174 0.18 -6.76 7.03
C ARG A 174 1.04 -7.99 7.24
N ILE A 175 1.34 -8.22 8.51
CA ILE A 175 1.70 -9.53 9.07
C ILE A 175 0.42 -10.37 9.10
N LEU A 176 0.38 -11.45 8.32
CA LEU A 176 -0.43 -12.59 8.74
C LEU A 176 0.34 -13.23 9.90
N ALA A 177 -0.17 -13.04 11.11
CA ALA A 177 0.24 -13.77 12.30
C ALA A 177 -0.24 -15.22 12.20
#